data_AF-A0A0E9LWF8-F1
#
_entry.id   AF-A0A0E9LWF8-F1
#
_cell.length_a   1.000
_cell.length_b   1.000
_cell.length_c   1.000
_cell.angle_alpha   90.00
_cell.angle_beta   90.00
_cell.angle_gamma   90.00
#
_symmetry.space_group_name_H-M   'P 1'
#
loop_
_entity.id
_entity.type
_entity.pdbx_description
1 polymer ?
#
loop_
_entity_poly.entity_id
_entity_poly.type
_entity_poly.pdbx_seq_one_letter_code
_entity_poly.pdbx_strand_id
1 'polypeptide(L)'
;MHEITHTYGVGTSSNWAYPFVQNSIFVGSNAVAKIQEFDGSSATISTGGSHFWPYGLNYNSKWSTANGDKHAQIVWAMVQDGL
;
A
#
# COMPACT_ATOMS: atom_id res chain seq x y z
N MET A 1 12.99 7.27 0.83
CA MET A 1 12.55 5.97 0.29
C MET A 1 11.20 6.13 -0.43
N HIS A 2 11.10 7.17 -1.27
CA HIS A 2 9.96 7.47 -2.13
C HIS A 2 9.77 6.41 -3.23
N GLU A 3 10.79 5.57 -3.44
CA GLU A 3 10.86 4.60 -4.52
C GLU A 3 10.51 3.14 -4.17
N ILE A 4 10.40 2.72 -2.90
CA ILE A 4 9.98 1.31 -2.63
C ILE A 4 8.47 1.12 -2.89
N THR A 5 7.71 2.22 -2.94
CA THR A 5 6.35 2.22 -3.49
C THR A 5 6.29 1.92 -4.99
N HIS A 6 7.43 1.79 -5.68
CA HIS A 6 7.54 1.16 -6.99
C HIS A 6 7.95 -0.31 -6.85
N THR A 7 7.39 -1.04 -5.89
CA THR A 7 7.49 -2.49 -5.92
C THR A 7 6.89 -2.96 -7.24
N TYR A 8 7.57 -3.84 -7.96
CA TYR A 8 7.12 -4.31 -9.28
C TYR A 8 5.64 -4.73 -9.19
N GLY A 9 4.79 -4.07 -9.97
CA GLY A 9 3.35 -4.25 -9.95
C GLY A 9 2.57 -3.08 -9.31
N VAL A 10 3.07 -2.48 -8.23
CA VAL A 10 2.47 -1.27 -7.64
C VAL A 10 2.60 -0.12 -8.64
N GLY A 11 1.47 0.38 -9.13
CA GLY A 11 1.47 1.50 -10.07
C GLY A 11 1.89 1.20 -11.49
N THR A 12 2.19 -0.07 -11.81
CA THR A 12 2.83 -0.49 -13.06
C THR A 12 2.23 -1.78 -13.63
N SER A 13 1.61 -2.63 -12.81
CA SER A 13 0.83 -3.80 -13.27
C SER A 13 -0.51 -3.37 -13.83
N SER A 14 -1.00 -4.06 -14.86
CA SER A 14 -2.39 -3.92 -15.32
C SER A 14 -3.41 -4.20 -14.20
N ASN A 15 -3.02 -5.02 -13.22
CA ASN A 15 -3.83 -5.36 -12.05
C ASN A 15 -3.80 -4.29 -10.96
N TRP A 16 -2.95 -3.26 -11.05
CA TRP A 16 -2.90 -2.18 -10.07
C TRP A 16 -4.20 -1.36 -10.06
N ALA A 17 -4.56 -0.80 -11.22
CA ALA A 17 -5.54 0.29 -11.26
C ALA A 17 -6.99 -0.19 -11.40
N TYR A 18 -7.23 -1.27 -12.14
CA TYR A 18 -8.60 -1.62 -12.55
C TYR A 18 -9.39 -2.45 -11.50
N PRO A 19 -8.82 -3.50 -10.87
CA PRO A 19 -9.55 -4.30 -9.88
C PRO A 19 -9.43 -3.76 -8.44
N PHE A 20 -8.31 -3.12 -8.08
CA PHE A 20 -8.00 -2.84 -6.67
C PHE A 20 -8.02 -1.37 -6.28
N VAL A 21 -8.20 -0.42 -7.20
CA VAL A 21 -8.25 1.01 -6.83
C VAL A 21 -9.63 1.59 -7.10
N GLN A 22 -10.30 2.05 -6.03
CA GLN A 22 -11.60 2.73 -6.11
C GLN A 22 -11.53 4.05 -5.35
N ASN A 23 -11.91 5.16 -5.99
CA ASN A 23 -11.91 6.50 -5.39
C ASN A 23 -10.59 6.84 -4.68
N SER A 24 -9.46 6.49 -5.31
CA SER A 24 -8.11 6.67 -4.75
C SER A 24 -7.83 5.88 -3.46
N ILE A 25 -8.50 4.74 -3.27
CA ILE A 25 -8.29 3.81 -2.15
C ILE A 25 -8.02 2.41 -2.72
N PHE A 26 -7.05 1.71 -2.15
CA PHE A 26 -6.80 0.31 -2.43
C PHE A 26 -7.83 -0.57 -1.70
N VAL A 27 -8.54 -1.44 -2.40
CA VAL A 27 -9.68 -2.22 -1.89
C VAL A 27 -9.44 -3.73 -1.82
N GLY A 28 -8.21 -4.20 -2.06
CA GLY A 28 -7.87 -5.61 -1.90
C GLY A 28 -8.07 -6.08 -0.44
N SER A 29 -8.75 -7.21 -0.27
CA SER A 29 -9.21 -7.67 1.05
C SER A 29 -8.08 -7.92 2.05
N ASN A 30 -6.96 -8.50 1.61
CA ASN A 30 -5.84 -8.81 2.47
C ASN A 30 -5.11 -7.53 2.90
N ALA A 31 -4.86 -6.62 1.95
CA ALA A 31 -4.22 -5.35 2.24
C ALA A 31 -5.07 -4.48 3.17
N VAL A 32 -6.40 -4.43 2.95
CA VAL A 32 -7.35 -3.72 3.82
C VAL A 32 -7.37 -4.32 5.23
N ALA A 33 -7.43 -5.65 5.36
CA ALA A 33 -7.36 -6.29 6.67
C ALA A 33 -6.04 -5.98 7.38
N LYS A 34 -4.92 -5.97 6.65
CA LYS A 34 -3.59 -5.69 7.21
C LYS A 34 -3.44 -4.26 7.70
N ILE A 35 -3.95 -3.25 6.97
CA ILE A 35 -3.90 -1.86 7.45
C ILE A 35 -4.79 -1.67 8.69
N GLN A 36 -5.92 -2.38 8.75
CA GLN A 36 -6.84 -2.30 9.88
C GLN A 36 -6.29 -2.99 11.14
N GLU A 37 -5.51 -4.04 10.98
CA GLU A 37 -4.75 -4.66 12.07
C GLU A 37 -3.73 -3.67 12.68
N PHE A 38 -3.12 -2.83 11.85
CA PHE A 38 -2.11 -1.87 12.30
C PHE A 38 -2.68 -0.60 12.91
N ASP A 39 -3.69 -0.02 12.27
CA ASP A 39 -4.11 1.37 12.50
C ASP A 39 -5.59 1.49 12.88
N GLY A 40 -6.28 0.36 13.05
CA GLY A 40 -7.68 0.28 13.47
C GLY A 40 -8.68 0.08 12.34
N SER A 41 -9.90 -0.29 12.69
CA SER A 41 -10.94 -0.74 11.75
C SER A 41 -11.36 0.28 10.68
N SER A 42 -11.12 1.57 10.90
CA SER A 42 -11.41 2.63 9.91
C SER A 42 -10.22 2.97 9.01
N ALA A 43 -9.07 2.30 9.18
CA ALA A 43 -7.87 2.63 8.42
C ALA A 43 -8.01 2.21 6.95
N THR A 44 -7.46 3.04 6.07
CA THR A 44 -7.54 2.87 4.62
C THR A 44 -6.17 3.03 3.99
N ILE A 45 -5.93 2.33 2.89
CA ILE A 45 -4.75 2.52 2.05
C ILE A 45 -5.13 3.47 0.92
N SER A 46 -4.62 4.69 0.96
CA SER A 46 -4.85 5.65 -0.11
C SER A 46 -3.85 5.44 -1.24
N THR A 47 -4.26 5.72 -2.48
CA THR A 47 -3.46 5.53 -3.69
C THR A 47 -3.44 6.78 -4.55
N GLY A 48 -2.35 7.00 -5.29
CA GLY A 48 -2.24 8.10 -6.25
C GLY A 48 -1.18 7.80 -7.30
N GLY A 49 -1.57 7.80 -8.59
CA GLY A 49 -0.70 7.39 -9.69
C GLY A 49 -0.10 6.00 -9.40
N SER A 50 1.23 5.95 -9.31
CA SER A 50 1.99 4.74 -9.02
C SER A 50 2.42 4.57 -7.55
N HIS A 51 1.65 5.13 -6.61
CA HIS A 51 1.98 5.15 -5.18
C HIS A 51 0.79 4.82 -4.27
N PHE A 52 1.10 4.41 -3.03
CA PHE A 52 0.15 4.32 -1.92
C PHE A 52 0.71 4.87 -0.60
N TRP A 53 -0.15 5.20 0.36
CA TRP A 53 0.19 5.62 1.73
C TRP A 53 -0.88 5.09 2.73
N PRO A 54 -0.63 5.03 4.06
CA PRO A 54 0.25 5.89 4.88
C PRO A 54 1.72 5.47 4.94
N TYR A 55 2.04 4.20 4.65
CA TYR A 55 3.39 3.63 4.83
C TYR A 55 4.29 3.69 3.59
N GLY A 56 3.80 4.12 2.43
CA GLY A 56 4.65 4.51 1.30
C GLY A 56 5.36 5.83 1.60
N LEU A 57 6.68 5.81 1.62
CA LEU A 57 7.48 6.89 2.20
C LEU A 57 7.63 8.08 1.25
N ASN A 58 6.77 9.07 1.38
CA ASN A 58 6.87 10.28 0.56
C ASN A 58 8.17 11.10 0.87
N TYR A 59 8.68 11.09 2.11
CA TYR A 59 9.92 11.79 2.52
C TYR A 59 10.72 10.96 3.54
N ASN A 60 12.06 11.10 3.55
CA ASN A 60 12.94 10.38 4.50
C ASN A 60 12.64 10.68 5.97
N SER A 61 12.15 11.89 6.29
CA SER A 61 11.77 12.27 7.66
C SER A 61 10.59 11.48 8.23
N LYS A 62 9.88 10.70 7.41
CA LYS A 62 8.76 9.84 7.83
C LYS A 62 9.17 8.38 8.05
N TRP A 63 10.46 8.07 7.90
CA TRP A 63 11.00 6.72 8.11
C TRP A 63 11.15 6.38 9.58
N SER A 64 10.65 5.20 9.94
CA SER A 64 11.03 4.44 11.12
C SER A 64 11.12 2.97 10.72
N THR A 65 11.93 2.17 11.42
CA THR A 65 11.99 0.71 11.17
C THR A 65 10.60 0.08 11.22
N ALA A 66 9.77 0.49 12.18
CA ALA A 66 8.39 0.01 12.31
C ALA A 66 7.52 0.35 11.08
N ASN A 67 7.62 1.56 10.53
CA ASN A 67 6.87 1.93 9.33
C ASN A 67 7.38 1.19 8.08
N GLY A 68 8.68 0.89 8.02
CA GLY A 68 9.26 0.05 6.98
C GLY A 68 8.74 -1.39 7.01
N ASP A 69 8.68 -1.98 8.19
CA ASP A 69 8.15 -3.34 8.36
C ASP A 69 6.66 -3.41 8.03
N LYS A 70 5.87 -2.42 8.47
CA LYS A 70 4.45 -2.31 8.09
C LYS A 70 4.29 -2.13 6.59
N HIS A 71 5.12 -1.32 5.94
CA HIS A 71 5.12 -1.15 4.49
C HIS A 71 5.32 -2.49 3.77
N ALA A 72 6.38 -3.24 4.13
CA ALA A 72 6.67 -4.53 3.52
C ALA A 72 5.52 -5.54 3.67
N GLN A 73 4.88 -5.57 4.85
CA GLN A 73 3.72 -6.43 5.10
C GLN A 73 2.48 -6.04 4.28
N ILE A 74 2.25 -4.74 4.07
CA ILE A 74 1.16 -4.26 3.21
C ILE A 74 1.41 -4.65 1.76
N VAL A 75 2.64 -4.48 1.26
CA VAL A 75 3.01 -4.90 -0.11
C VAL A 75 2.83 -6.40 -0.29
N TRP A 76 3.23 -7.20 0.69
CA TRP A 76 3.00 -8.66 0.65
C TRP A 76 1.50 -8.99 0.58
N ALA A 77 0.68 -8.34 1.40
CA ALA A 77 -0.77 -8.54 1.40
C ALA A 77 -1.41 -8.13 0.06
N MET A 78 -0.93 -7.05 -0.56
CA MET A 78 -1.33 -6.64 -1.90
C MET A 78 -1.01 -7.71 -2.96
N VAL A 79 0.18 -8.32 -2.91
CA VAL A 79 0.52 -9.45 -3.80
C VAL A 79 -0.44 -10.63 -3.60
N GLN A 80 -0.84 -10.93 -2.36
CA GLN A 80 -1.84 -11.96 -2.08
C GLN A 80 -3.24 -11.60 -2.61
N ASP A 81 -3.56 -10.31 -2.76
CA ASP A 81 -4.80 -9.88 -3.40
C ASP A 81 -4.78 -10.08 -4.93
N GLY A 82 -3.61 -10.30 -5.54
CA GLY A 82 -3.45 -10.57 -6.98
C GLY A 82 -2.80 -9.43 -7.77
N LEU A 83 -2.02 -8.59 -7.09
CA LEU A 83 -1.27 -7.47 -7.66
C LEU A 83 -0.06 -7.95 -8.47
#